data_AF-A0AAF0YAP8-F1
#
_entry.id   AF-A0AAF0YAP8-F1
#
_cell.length_a   1.000
_cell.length_b   1.000
_cell.length_c   1.000
_cell.angle_alpha   90.00
_cell.angle_beta   90.00
_cell.angle_gamma   90.00
#
_symmetry.space_group_name_H-M   'P 1'
#
loop_
_entity.id
_entity.type
_entity.pdbx_description
1 polymer ?
#
loop_
_entity_poly.entity_id
_entity_poly.type
_entity_poly.pdbx_seq_one_letter_code
_entity_poly.pdbx_strand_id
1 'polypeptide(L)'
;MVDTTGDKALAALLDWLNSFPGFHNKGVLKFANHGGRGLFVDQAVQPSENLLVIPAASLLNPLTLQKSTLNTIPAELFPVAASTSSPPRRSSNGTPRLTTTQLLTLHNALTRDPKQRHKSEWQVFMDSLPGFRPWHPLTWVIPSSDDDEQDEWWIQLYETLSESVKIKIAEVKKRYEDDRVVVRNVLANEEPFRSQGIDKELSDEVILWAWLNVNTRTVSMPLGLAEPIDAKWPVNNHSFIPLLDMINHSSLSSVVCPKPEPLPSSSVSKRVIKTARGPGRQLNAHLIPGKIDQAVFAPLRGLEAGEEVMFMYGPHSNALLFAEYGFTEVDDTSDPLQWPNGDIDVSPWVYKLWEDGGGTDEKRDVLDDAGLWGHNKLLSNSGEPQPSIGLMSTLCVLYSSLESNITVDTLRTRTFSRTTKMAARRALARICEAVLSDAADVREDLEEIAPLAGDDAAKRQAVRTSRALLREEEHIAKGVLELVEKGGSIPSF
;
A
#
# COMPACT_ATOMS: atom_id res chain seq x y z
N MET A 1 22.62 7.08 -15.93
CA MET A 1 22.25 8.10 -16.94
C MET A 1 21.15 8.95 -16.31
N VAL A 2 21.34 10.26 -16.20
CA VAL A 2 20.32 11.16 -15.65
C VAL A 2 19.19 11.24 -16.67
N ASP A 3 17.98 10.82 -16.30
CA ASP A 3 16.79 10.91 -17.13
C ASP A 3 16.38 12.38 -17.30
N THR A 4 16.93 13.01 -18.34
CA THR A 4 16.64 14.42 -18.70
C THR A 4 15.18 14.65 -19.12
N THR A 5 14.45 13.60 -19.50
CA THR A 5 13.03 13.69 -19.84
C THR A 5 12.17 13.83 -18.60
N GLY A 6 12.48 13.06 -17.55
CA GLY A 6 11.79 13.17 -16.27
C GLY A 6 11.98 14.54 -15.61
N ASP A 7 13.15 15.18 -15.72
CA ASP A 7 13.39 16.48 -15.07
C ASP A 7 12.53 17.60 -15.69
N LYS A 8 12.26 17.54 -17.00
CA LYS A 8 11.36 18.50 -17.67
C LYS A 8 9.91 18.32 -17.23
N ALA A 9 9.44 17.07 -17.12
CA ALA A 9 8.08 16.78 -16.64
C ALA A 9 7.87 17.29 -15.21
N LEU A 10 8.88 17.16 -14.35
CA LEU A 10 8.81 17.67 -12.97
C LEU A 10 8.84 19.19 -12.88
N ALA A 11 9.65 19.87 -13.69
CA ALA A 11 9.62 21.32 -13.77
C ALA A 11 8.23 21.81 -14.20
N ALA A 12 7.65 21.18 -15.23
CA ALA A 12 6.30 21.47 -15.68
C ALA A 12 5.24 21.21 -14.58
N LEU A 13 5.40 20.15 -13.79
CA LEU A 13 4.53 19.85 -12.66
C LEU A 13 4.58 20.95 -11.59
N LEU A 14 5.77 21.42 -11.23
CA LEU A 14 5.93 22.50 -10.25
C LEU A 14 5.33 23.81 -10.78
N ASP A 15 5.55 24.15 -12.05
CA ASP A 15 4.95 25.33 -12.69
C ASP A 15 3.42 25.24 -12.71
N TRP A 16 2.87 24.07 -13.02
CA TRP A 16 1.43 23.81 -12.97
C TRP A 16 0.88 23.95 -11.55
N LEU A 17 1.55 23.39 -10.54
CA LEU A 17 1.14 23.53 -9.13
C LEU A 17 1.21 24.98 -8.64
N ASN A 18 2.22 25.74 -9.03
CA ASN A 18 2.36 27.18 -8.72
C ASN A 18 1.21 28.02 -9.28
N SER A 19 0.46 27.53 -10.26
CA SER A 19 -0.74 28.22 -10.78
C SER A 19 -1.94 28.13 -9.84
N PHE A 20 -1.95 27.22 -8.86
CA PHE A 20 -3.07 27.03 -7.93
C PHE A 20 -2.95 27.94 -6.71
N PRO A 21 -3.99 28.75 -6.39
CA PRO A 21 -3.99 29.57 -5.19
C PRO A 21 -3.84 28.74 -3.91
N GLY A 22 -2.90 29.11 -3.05
CA GLY A 22 -2.63 28.43 -1.79
C GLY A 22 -1.59 27.31 -1.89
N PHE A 23 -1.06 27.00 -3.08
CA PHE A 23 0.08 26.12 -3.20
C PHE A 23 1.29 26.74 -2.51
N HIS A 24 1.98 25.93 -1.71
CA HIS A 24 3.18 26.33 -0.99
C HIS A 24 4.15 25.15 -0.97
N ASN A 25 5.41 25.39 -1.29
CA ASN A 25 6.43 24.35 -1.33
C ASN A 25 7.78 24.94 -0.92
N LYS A 26 8.40 24.37 0.13
CA LYS A 26 9.78 24.66 0.57
C LYS A 26 10.79 23.60 0.12
N GLY A 27 10.33 22.59 -0.61
CA GLY A 27 11.15 21.50 -1.07
C GLY A 27 11.58 21.64 -2.53
N VAL A 28 12.66 20.95 -2.86
CA VAL A 28 13.18 20.74 -4.20
C VAL A 28 13.27 19.25 -4.47
N LEU A 29 12.90 18.81 -5.66
CA LEU A 29 13.00 17.41 -6.03
C LEU A 29 14.45 17.07 -6.40
N LYS A 30 15.00 16.01 -5.81
CA LYS A 30 16.35 15.50 -6.11
C LYS A 30 16.31 13.97 -6.18
N PHE A 31 17.37 13.37 -6.72
CA PHE A 31 17.55 11.93 -6.65
C PHE A 31 18.02 11.53 -5.24
N ALA A 32 17.26 10.66 -4.60
CA ALA A 32 17.58 9.96 -3.36
C ALA A 32 18.15 8.58 -3.69
N ASN A 33 19.28 8.22 -3.07
CA ASN A 33 19.98 6.96 -3.37
C ASN A 33 19.15 5.70 -3.08
N HIS A 34 18.15 5.78 -2.21
CA HIS A 34 17.36 4.63 -1.73
C HIS A 34 15.94 4.56 -2.33
N GLY A 35 15.36 5.69 -2.75
CA GLY A 35 13.95 5.79 -3.16
C GLY A 35 13.73 6.34 -4.58
N GLY A 36 14.81 6.57 -5.35
CA GLY A 36 14.69 7.20 -6.66
C GLY A 36 14.59 8.71 -6.52
N ARG A 37 13.44 9.33 -6.73
CA ARG A 37 13.28 10.78 -6.54
C ARG A 37 12.64 11.06 -5.19
N GLY A 38 13.09 12.12 -4.52
CA GLY A 38 12.62 12.55 -3.21
C GLY A 38 12.49 14.06 -3.11
N LEU A 39 11.74 14.54 -2.12
CA LEU A 39 11.60 15.96 -1.80
C LEU A 39 12.63 16.34 -0.75
N PHE A 40 13.44 17.37 -1.00
CA PHE A 40 14.50 17.83 -0.08
C PHE A 40 14.30 19.29 0.26
N VAL A 41 14.59 19.71 1.48
CA VAL A 41 14.60 21.14 1.81
C VAL A 41 15.90 21.78 1.32
N ASP A 42 15.82 22.99 0.75
CA ASP A 42 16.99 23.75 0.28
C ASP A 42 17.59 24.62 1.39
N GLN A 43 16.76 24.99 2.37
CA GLN A 43 17.09 25.79 3.53
C GLN A 43 16.57 25.12 4.79
N ALA A 44 17.15 25.48 5.94
CA ALA A 44 16.67 24.98 7.22
C ALA A 44 15.21 25.40 7.46
N VAL A 45 14.40 24.47 7.96
CA VAL A 45 12.96 24.67 8.23
C VAL A 45 12.72 24.56 9.72
N GLN A 46 11.96 25.51 10.26
CA GLN A 46 11.71 25.56 11.69
C GLN A 46 10.72 24.46 12.13
N PRO A 47 10.77 24.03 13.40
CA PRO A 47 9.80 23.10 13.96
C PRO A 47 8.35 23.45 13.65
N SER A 48 7.57 22.46 13.21
CA SER A 48 6.14 22.59 12.91
C SER A 48 5.78 23.62 11.82
N GLU A 49 6.76 24.09 11.04
CA GLU A 49 6.50 24.98 9.93
C GLU A 49 5.91 24.23 8.72
N ASN A 50 5.09 24.91 7.91
CA ASN A 50 4.55 24.38 6.66
C ASN A 50 5.69 24.11 5.66
N LEU A 51 5.91 22.84 5.34
CA LEU A 51 6.82 22.40 4.28
C LEU A 51 6.14 22.43 2.91
N LEU A 52 4.95 21.85 2.85
CA LEU A 52 4.20 21.65 1.62
C LEU A 52 2.72 21.86 1.89
N VAL A 53 2.03 22.59 1.01
CA VAL A 53 0.57 22.69 0.99
C VAL A 53 0.11 22.48 -0.44
N ILE A 54 -0.67 21.41 -0.68
CA ILE A 54 -1.27 21.07 -1.96
C ILE A 54 -2.75 21.47 -1.95
N PRO A 55 -3.17 22.42 -2.81
CA PRO A 55 -4.56 22.87 -2.84
C PRO A 55 -5.53 21.76 -3.28
N ALA A 56 -6.74 21.77 -2.70
CA ALA A 56 -7.80 20.83 -3.06
C ALA A 56 -8.11 20.76 -4.57
N ALA A 57 -7.93 21.89 -5.26
CA ALA A 57 -8.22 22.03 -6.68
C ALA A 57 -7.20 21.33 -7.60
N SER A 58 -5.98 21.06 -7.13
CA SER A 58 -4.98 20.30 -7.91
C SER A 58 -5.05 18.79 -7.66
N LEU A 59 -5.79 18.35 -6.64
CA LEU A 59 -5.95 16.93 -6.32
C LEU A 59 -6.75 16.20 -7.40
N LEU A 60 -6.37 14.96 -7.70
CA LEU A 60 -7.15 14.09 -8.58
C LEU A 60 -7.83 13.00 -7.76
N ASN A 61 -9.16 13.07 -7.73
CA ASN A 61 -10.04 12.13 -7.05
C ASN A 61 -11.44 12.16 -7.70
N PRO A 62 -12.39 11.30 -7.29
CA PRO A 62 -13.70 11.26 -7.90
C PRO A 62 -14.45 12.61 -7.86
N LEU A 63 -14.28 13.40 -6.80
CA LEU A 63 -15.01 14.67 -6.63
C LEU A 63 -14.45 15.81 -7.50
N THR A 64 -13.14 15.82 -7.76
CA THR A 64 -12.51 16.79 -8.65
C THR A 64 -12.66 16.37 -10.11
N LEU A 65 -12.46 15.08 -10.40
CA LEU A 65 -12.61 14.52 -11.74
C LEU A 65 -14.03 14.69 -12.28
N GLN A 66 -15.06 14.43 -11.46
CA GLN A 66 -16.46 14.58 -11.88
C GLN A 66 -16.81 16.01 -12.32
N LYS A 67 -16.10 17.02 -11.78
CA LYS A 67 -16.31 18.45 -12.09
C LYS A 67 -15.49 18.94 -13.28
N SER A 68 -14.53 18.15 -13.73
CA SER A 68 -13.65 18.51 -14.84
C SER A 68 -14.44 18.65 -16.13
N THR A 69 -14.17 19.70 -16.89
CA THR A 69 -14.81 19.90 -18.21
C THR A 69 -14.23 18.98 -19.29
N LEU A 70 -13.07 18.37 -19.02
CA LEU A 70 -12.40 17.42 -19.90
C LEU A 70 -12.73 15.96 -19.55
N ASN A 71 -13.46 15.70 -18.46
CA ASN A 71 -13.83 14.35 -18.07
C ASN A 71 -14.79 13.72 -19.09
N THR A 72 -14.40 12.57 -19.63
CA THR A 72 -15.20 11.77 -20.57
C THR A 72 -15.87 10.57 -19.92
N ILE A 73 -15.61 10.30 -18.64
CA ILE A 73 -16.18 9.14 -17.93
C ILE A 73 -17.64 9.44 -17.56
N PRO A 74 -18.60 8.54 -17.89
CA PRO A 74 -20.01 8.71 -17.53
C PRO A 74 -20.24 8.85 -16.02
N ALA A 75 -21.09 9.80 -15.62
CA ALA A 75 -21.33 10.16 -14.22
C ALA A 75 -21.96 9.01 -13.40
N GLU A 76 -22.65 8.08 -14.06
CA GLU A 76 -23.21 6.87 -13.48
C GLU A 76 -22.17 5.88 -12.99
N LEU A 77 -20.91 5.96 -13.49
CA LEU A 77 -19.82 5.09 -13.07
C LEU A 77 -19.09 5.60 -11.82
N PHE A 78 -19.29 6.86 -11.42
CA PHE A 78 -18.61 7.43 -10.25
C PHE A 78 -19.13 6.82 -8.93
N PRO A 79 -18.28 6.70 -7.89
CA PRO A 79 -18.72 6.29 -6.56
C PRO A 79 -19.73 7.30 -5.98
N VAL A 80 -20.62 6.83 -5.11
CA VAL A 80 -21.64 7.67 -4.45
C VAL A 80 -21.17 8.18 -3.10
N ALA A 81 -21.76 9.27 -2.65
CA ALA A 81 -21.55 9.78 -1.30
C ALA A 81 -22.14 8.83 -0.25
N ALA A 82 -21.51 8.70 0.92
CA ALA A 82 -22.01 7.87 2.02
C ALA A 82 -23.40 8.31 2.53
N SER A 83 -23.77 9.58 2.31
CA SER A 83 -25.06 10.13 2.75
C SER A 83 -26.24 9.85 1.81
N THR A 84 -26.01 9.27 0.63
CA THR A 84 -27.12 8.99 -0.31
C THR A 84 -27.86 7.72 0.10
N SER A 85 -29.12 7.86 0.49
CA SER A 85 -30.02 6.75 0.85
C SER A 85 -30.63 6.01 -0.35
N SER A 86 -30.38 6.50 -1.57
CA SER A 86 -30.91 5.89 -2.78
C SER A 86 -30.08 4.66 -3.17
N PRO A 87 -30.71 3.54 -3.57
CA PRO A 87 -29.99 2.40 -4.10
C PRO A 87 -29.14 2.84 -5.31
N PRO A 88 -27.92 2.31 -5.47
CA PRO A 88 -27.01 2.74 -6.51
C PRO A 88 -27.65 2.53 -7.88
N ARG A 89 -27.87 3.62 -8.62
CA ARG A 89 -28.26 3.55 -10.04
C ARG A 89 -27.10 2.87 -10.79
N ARG A 90 -27.40 1.73 -11.43
CA ARG A 90 -26.52 1.06 -12.41
C ARG A 90 -26.50 1.87 -13.71
N SER A 91 -25.45 1.68 -14.52
CA SER A 91 -25.45 2.19 -15.89
C SER A 91 -26.62 1.61 -16.69
N SER A 92 -26.91 2.19 -17.87
CA SER A 92 -27.91 1.66 -18.80
C SER A 92 -27.61 0.21 -19.22
N ASN A 93 -26.33 -0.19 -19.19
CA ASN A 93 -25.86 -1.54 -19.49
C ASN A 93 -25.74 -2.45 -18.26
N GLY A 94 -26.12 -1.97 -17.08
CA GLY A 94 -26.09 -2.76 -15.83
C GLY A 94 -24.74 -2.80 -15.14
N THR A 95 -23.72 -2.08 -15.62
CA THR A 95 -22.40 -2.00 -15.00
C THR A 95 -22.50 -1.32 -13.63
N PRO A 96 -21.85 -1.88 -12.59
CA PRO A 96 -21.80 -1.27 -11.28
C PRO A 96 -20.98 0.02 -11.29
N ARG A 97 -21.15 0.82 -10.24
CA ARG A 97 -20.26 1.96 -9.98
C ARG A 97 -18.85 1.47 -9.69
N LEU A 98 -17.88 2.25 -10.13
CA LEU A 98 -16.47 1.97 -9.90
C LEU A 98 -16.06 2.40 -8.49
N THR A 99 -15.16 1.64 -7.90
CA THR A 99 -14.41 2.09 -6.73
C THR A 99 -13.49 3.25 -7.14
N THR A 100 -12.94 3.97 -6.16
CA THR A 100 -11.99 5.04 -6.44
C THR A 100 -10.74 4.49 -7.13
N THR A 101 -10.28 3.30 -6.72
CA THR A 101 -9.16 2.60 -7.37
C THR A 101 -9.44 2.33 -8.85
N GLN A 102 -10.59 1.73 -9.16
CA GLN A 102 -10.98 1.40 -10.53
C GLN A 102 -11.20 2.65 -11.39
N LEU A 103 -11.85 3.69 -10.82
CA LEU A 103 -12.13 4.94 -11.53
C LEU A 103 -10.85 5.69 -11.88
N LEU A 104 -9.92 5.83 -10.93
CA LEU A 104 -8.65 6.51 -11.18
C LEU A 104 -7.75 5.69 -12.12
N THR A 105 -7.79 4.36 -12.03
CA THR A 105 -7.11 3.47 -12.99
C THR A 105 -7.65 3.70 -14.40
N LEU A 106 -8.98 3.71 -14.57
CA LEU A 106 -9.61 3.99 -15.86
C LEU A 106 -9.21 5.37 -16.40
N HIS A 107 -9.30 6.42 -15.58
CA HIS A 107 -8.93 7.77 -15.99
C HIS A 107 -7.48 7.84 -16.46
N ASN A 108 -6.55 7.31 -15.67
CA ASN A 108 -5.12 7.30 -16.02
C ASN A 108 -4.87 6.53 -17.33
N ALA A 109 -5.47 5.35 -17.50
CA ALA A 109 -5.32 4.56 -18.72
C ALA A 109 -5.86 5.31 -19.96
N LEU A 110 -7.01 6.00 -19.83
CA LEU A 110 -7.57 6.80 -20.92
C LEU A 110 -6.66 7.96 -21.35
N THR A 111 -5.90 8.57 -20.44
CA THR A 111 -4.93 9.62 -20.82
C THR A 111 -3.78 9.12 -21.71
N ARG A 112 -3.61 7.80 -21.80
CA ARG A 112 -2.65 7.13 -22.67
C ARG A 112 -3.30 6.49 -23.89
N ASP A 113 -4.53 6.85 -24.22
CA ASP A 113 -5.16 6.48 -25.48
C ASP A 113 -4.24 6.87 -26.66
N PRO A 114 -3.82 5.91 -27.51
CA PRO A 114 -2.94 6.18 -28.64
C PRO A 114 -3.51 7.22 -29.62
N LYS A 115 -4.85 7.33 -29.69
CA LYS A 115 -5.55 8.31 -30.54
C LYS A 115 -5.80 9.64 -29.85
N GLN A 116 -5.39 9.80 -28.59
CA GLN A 116 -5.46 11.05 -27.83
C GLN A 116 -6.88 11.64 -27.78
N ARG A 117 -7.91 10.77 -27.71
CA ARG A 117 -9.32 11.21 -27.65
C ARG A 117 -9.70 11.73 -26.28
N HIS A 118 -9.03 11.26 -25.23
CA HIS A 118 -9.31 11.60 -23.85
C HIS A 118 -8.21 12.52 -23.31
N LYS A 119 -8.59 13.71 -22.85
CA LYS A 119 -7.68 14.70 -22.28
C LYS A 119 -7.92 14.83 -20.78
N SER A 120 -6.89 15.27 -20.04
CA SER A 120 -6.96 15.46 -18.60
C SER A 120 -6.48 16.86 -18.22
N GLU A 121 -7.18 17.52 -17.29
CA GLU A 121 -6.68 18.76 -16.65
C GLU A 121 -5.42 18.48 -15.81
N TRP A 122 -5.19 17.21 -15.47
CA TRP A 122 -4.02 16.71 -14.74
C TRP A 122 -2.96 16.10 -15.67
N GLN A 123 -2.99 16.35 -16.99
CA GLN A 123 -2.05 15.72 -17.92
C GLN A 123 -0.59 15.93 -17.50
N VAL A 124 -0.24 17.14 -17.06
CA VAL A 124 1.11 17.47 -16.57
C VAL A 124 1.54 16.58 -15.40
N PHE A 125 0.61 16.25 -14.49
CA PHE A 125 0.86 15.32 -13.41
C PHE A 125 0.98 13.87 -13.92
N MET A 126 0.11 13.44 -14.83
CA MET A 126 0.17 12.11 -15.43
C MET A 126 1.48 11.85 -16.18
N ASP A 127 1.98 12.86 -16.89
CA ASP A 127 3.23 12.81 -17.62
C ASP A 127 4.45 12.72 -16.68
N SER A 128 4.29 13.07 -15.40
CA SER A 128 5.34 12.97 -14.38
C SER A 128 5.38 11.63 -13.63
N LEU A 129 4.36 10.78 -13.81
CA LEU A 129 4.26 9.49 -13.13
C LEU A 129 5.27 8.47 -13.67
N PRO A 130 5.85 7.62 -12.80
CA PRO A 130 6.89 6.66 -13.19
C PRO A 130 6.34 5.48 -14.00
N GLY A 131 7.26 4.75 -14.62
CA GLY A 131 7.04 3.36 -15.06
C GLY A 131 7.41 2.37 -13.95
N PHE A 132 6.94 1.13 -14.06
CA PHE A 132 7.13 0.10 -13.02
C PHE A 132 7.95 -1.11 -13.44
N ARG A 133 8.10 -1.41 -14.73
CA ARG A 133 8.96 -2.52 -15.16
C ARG A 133 10.44 -2.13 -15.07
N PRO A 134 11.33 -3.02 -14.58
CA PRO A 134 11.05 -4.28 -13.89
C PRO A 134 11.03 -4.10 -12.35
N TRP A 135 10.88 -2.89 -11.82
CA TRP A 135 11.08 -2.56 -10.41
C TRP A 135 10.01 -3.07 -9.46
N HIS A 136 8.75 -3.16 -9.90
CA HIS A 136 7.66 -3.63 -9.05
C HIS A 136 7.46 -5.15 -9.21
N PRO A 137 7.40 -5.95 -8.13
CA PRO A 137 7.37 -7.41 -8.22
C PRO A 137 6.14 -7.97 -8.91
N LEU A 138 5.01 -7.25 -8.87
CA LEU A 138 3.84 -7.60 -9.68
C LEU A 138 4.17 -7.74 -11.18
N THR A 139 5.12 -6.96 -11.68
CA THR A 139 5.51 -7.02 -13.10
C THR A 139 6.32 -8.28 -13.45
N TRP A 140 6.83 -9.00 -12.46
CA TRP A 140 7.57 -10.25 -12.66
C TRP A 140 6.61 -11.42 -12.94
N VAL A 141 5.41 -11.34 -12.38
CA VAL A 141 4.37 -12.38 -12.45
C VAL A 141 3.24 -12.04 -13.43
N ILE A 142 3.27 -10.85 -14.04
CA ILE A 142 2.35 -10.43 -15.09
C ILE A 142 3.13 -10.27 -16.40
N PRO A 143 2.86 -11.11 -17.41
CA PRO A 143 3.49 -11.00 -18.72
C PRO A 143 3.28 -9.61 -19.32
N SER A 144 4.30 -9.10 -20.02
CA SER A 144 4.16 -7.88 -20.82
C SER A 144 3.22 -8.16 -21.99
N SER A 145 2.25 -7.28 -22.24
CA SER A 145 1.43 -7.35 -23.46
C SER A 145 2.13 -6.74 -24.67
N ASP A 146 3.21 -5.99 -24.44
CA ASP A 146 3.85 -5.15 -25.43
C ASP A 146 5.20 -5.74 -25.90
N ASP A 147 5.74 -6.72 -25.16
CA ASP A 147 6.98 -7.43 -25.48
C ASP A 147 6.68 -8.89 -25.83
N ASP A 148 7.28 -9.41 -26.90
CA ASP A 148 7.08 -10.79 -27.36
C ASP A 148 7.76 -11.84 -26.47
N GLU A 149 8.79 -11.45 -25.70
CA GLU A 149 9.57 -12.34 -24.83
C GLU A 149 9.69 -11.76 -23.41
N GLN A 150 9.15 -12.48 -22.42
CA GLN A 150 9.36 -12.18 -21.01
C GLN A 150 10.72 -12.73 -20.59
N ASP A 151 11.57 -11.87 -20.01
CA ASP A 151 12.85 -12.29 -19.45
C ASP A 151 12.63 -13.28 -18.29
N GLU A 152 12.89 -14.56 -18.57
CA GLU A 152 12.68 -15.70 -17.66
C GLU A 152 13.39 -15.52 -16.30
N TRP A 153 14.44 -14.71 -16.25
CA TRP A 153 15.17 -14.43 -15.01
C TRP A 153 14.25 -13.84 -13.92
N TRP A 154 13.30 -12.98 -14.29
CA TRP A 154 12.38 -12.37 -13.31
C TRP A 154 11.39 -13.39 -12.75
N ILE A 155 10.98 -14.36 -13.58
CA ILE A 155 10.12 -15.47 -13.17
C ILE A 155 10.91 -16.37 -12.21
N GLN A 156 12.14 -16.73 -12.57
CA GLN A 156 13.03 -17.52 -11.71
C GLN A 156 13.27 -16.83 -10.37
N LEU A 157 13.57 -15.52 -10.36
CA LEU A 157 13.72 -14.76 -9.11
C LEU A 157 12.46 -14.81 -8.25
N TYR A 158 11.27 -14.62 -8.84
CA TYR A 158 10.02 -14.73 -8.10
C TYR A 158 9.84 -16.12 -7.47
N GLU A 159 10.18 -17.19 -8.20
CA GLU A 159 10.10 -18.56 -7.68
C GLU A 159 11.07 -18.81 -6.53
N THR A 160 12.19 -18.08 -6.45
CA THR A 160 13.09 -18.16 -5.28
C THR A 160 12.58 -17.40 -4.06
N LEU A 161 11.54 -16.55 -4.15
CA LEU A 161 11.08 -15.80 -2.97
C LEU A 161 10.47 -16.75 -1.91
N SER A 162 10.54 -16.35 -0.63
CA SER A 162 9.87 -17.09 0.44
C SER A 162 8.35 -17.11 0.27
N GLU A 163 7.70 -18.12 0.85
CA GLU A 163 6.24 -18.28 0.76
C GLU A 163 5.49 -17.09 1.40
N SER A 164 6.04 -16.52 2.47
CA SER A 164 5.50 -15.33 3.14
C SER A 164 5.45 -14.13 2.20
N VAL A 165 6.51 -13.89 1.40
CA VAL A 165 6.56 -12.80 0.41
C VAL A 165 5.65 -13.10 -0.79
N LYS A 166 5.68 -14.34 -1.30
CA LYS A 166 4.85 -14.75 -2.45
C LYS A 166 3.36 -14.56 -2.19
N ILE A 167 2.87 -14.83 -0.98
CA ILE A 167 1.46 -14.58 -0.61
C ILE A 167 1.11 -13.10 -0.77
N LYS A 168 1.96 -12.18 -0.32
CA LYS A 168 1.69 -10.74 -0.46
C LYS A 168 1.65 -10.31 -1.92
N ILE A 169 2.56 -10.80 -2.74
CA ILE A 169 2.54 -10.53 -4.19
C ILE A 169 1.28 -11.12 -4.83
N ALA A 170 0.87 -12.33 -4.43
CA ALA A 170 -0.35 -12.97 -4.93
C ALA A 170 -1.62 -12.19 -4.55
N GLU A 171 -1.69 -11.62 -3.34
CA GLU A 171 -2.79 -10.74 -2.91
C GLU A 171 -2.90 -9.48 -3.78
N VAL A 172 -1.76 -8.82 -4.06
CA VAL A 172 -1.69 -7.65 -4.94
C VAL A 172 -2.10 -8.04 -6.37
N LYS A 173 -1.57 -9.15 -6.88
CA LYS A 173 -1.91 -9.68 -8.21
C LYS A 173 -3.40 -9.96 -8.34
N LYS A 174 -4.01 -10.59 -7.34
CA LYS A 174 -5.43 -10.87 -7.34
C LYS A 174 -6.25 -9.57 -7.41
N ARG A 175 -5.91 -8.54 -6.61
CA ARG A 175 -6.61 -7.25 -6.64
C ARG A 175 -6.49 -6.58 -8.01
N TYR A 176 -5.29 -6.59 -8.61
CA TYR A 176 -5.10 -6.08 -9.96
C TYR A 176 -5.95 -6.84 -10.99
N GLU A 177 -5.95 -8.18 -10.96
CA GLU A 177 -6.70 -8.99 -11.92
C GLU A 177 -8.21 -8.76 -11.80
N ASP A 178 -8.72 -8.69 -10.57
CA ASP A 178 -10.13 -8.37 -10.28
C ASP A 178 -10.51 -6.98 -10.83
N ASP A 179 -9.70 -5.96 -10.56
CA ASP A 179 -9.94 -4.59 -11.04
C ASP A 179 -9.79 -4.46 -12.56
N ARG A 180 -8.81 -5.15 -13.16
CA ARG A 180 -8.60 -5.19 -14.62
C ARG A 180 -9.83 -5.70 -15.33
N VAL A 181 -10.45 -6.78 -14.83
CA VAL A 181 -11.69 -7.33 -15.42
C VAL A 181 -12.79 -6.28 -15.42
N VAL A 182 -12.97 -5.55 -14.32
CA VAL A 182 -13.97 -4.47 -14.22
C VAL A 182 -13.67 -3.35 -15.20
N VAL A 183 -12.43 -2.86 -15.25
CA VAL A 183 -12.02 -1.77 -16.16
C VAL A 183 -12.20 -2.18 -17.63
N ARG A 184 -11.76 -3.39 -18.01
CA ARG A 184 -11.96 -3.93 -19.37
C ARG A 184 -13.45 -4.04 -19.73
N ASN A 185 -14.29 -4.48 -18.79
CA ASN A 185 -15.73 -4.56 -18.99
C ASN A 185 -16.35 -3.17 -19.23
N VAL A 186 -15.90 -2.12 -18.52
CA VAL A 186 -16.34 -0.74 -18.78
C VAL A 186 -15.96 -0.29 -20.18
N LEU A 187 -14.68 -0.48 -20.56
CA LEU A 187 -14.18 -0.07 -21.87
C LEU A 187 -14.93 -0.73 -23.03
N ALA A 188 -15.33 -1.99 -22.87
CA ALA A 188 -16.01 -2.76 -23.90
C ALA A 188 -17.52 -2.45 -24.01
N ASN A 189 -18.18 -2.05 -22.91
CA ASN A 189 -19.64 -1.99 -22.86
C ASN A 189 -20.22 -0.58 -22.68
N GLU A 190 -19.48 0.34 -22.09
CA GLU A 190 -19.99 1.68 -21.79
C GLU A 190 -19.66 2.70 -22.89
N GLU A 191 -20.59 3.61 -23.16
CA GLU A 191 -20.32 4.75 -24.05
C GLU A 191 -19.59 5.86 -23.28
N PRO A 192 -18.68 6.62 -23.94
CA PRO A 192 -18.33 6.57 -25.36
C PRO A 192 -17.28 5.51 -25.72
N PHE A 193 -16.75 4.75 -24.75
CA PHE A 193 -15.59 3.88 -24.93
C PHE A 193 -15.85 2.75 -25.92
N ARG A 194 -17.04 2.14 -25.83
CA ARG A 194 -17.49 1.06 -26.72
C ARG A 194 -17.50 1.49 -28.18
N SER A 195 -18.17 2.61 -28.51
CA SER A 195 -18.23 3.08 -29.90
C SER A 195 -16.86 3.52 -30.43
N GLN A 196 -15.97 3.93 -29.54
CA GLN A 196 -14.59 4.27 -29.85
C GLN A 196 -13.66 3.05 -29.97
N GLY A 197 -14.08 1.86 -29.54
CA GLY A 197 -13.26 0.65 -29.56
C GLY A 197 -12.04 0.71 -28.65
N ILE A 198 -12.12 1.46 -27.55
CA ILE A 198 -10.99 1.69 -26.63
C ILE A 198 -10.46 0.39 -26.03
N ASP A 199 -11.35 -0.58 -25.78
CA ASP A 199 -11.03 -1.90 -25.21
C ASP A 199 -10.00 -2.68 -26.03
N LYS A 200 -9.92 -2.43 -27.34
CA LYS A 200 -8.97 -3.09 -28.26
C LYS A 200 -7.69 -2.28 -28.47
N GLU A 201 -7.75 -0.98 -28.19
CA GLU A 201 -6.64 -0.06 -28.47
C GLU A 201 -5.73 0.16 -27.26
N LEU A 202 -6.26 0.12 -26.04
CA LEU A 202 -5.46 0.17 -24.83
C LEU A 202 -4.86 -1.21 -24.52
N SER A 203 -3.53 -1.28 -24.41
CA SER A 203 -2.84 -2.51 -24.00
C SER A 203 -3.05 -2.82 -22.52
N ASP A 204 -2.84 -4.08 -22.13
CA ASP A 204 -2.90 -4.48 -20.72
C ASP A 204 -1.76 -3.84 -19.91
N GLU A 205 -0.62 -3.57 -20.55
CA GLU A 205 0.50 -2.84 -19.94
C GLU A 205 0.12 -1.42 -19.52
N VAL A 206 -0.69 -0.70 -20.31
CA VAL A 206 -1.20 0.62 -19.93
C VAL A 206 -2.13 0.54 -18.72
N ILE A 207 -2.97 -0.49 -18.63
CA ILE A 207 -3.86 -0.70 -17.48
C ILE A 207 -3.05 -1.07 -16.24
N LEU A 208 -2.03 -1.93 -16.37
CA LEU A 208 -1.11 -2.27 -15.28
C LEU A 208 -0.38 -1.04 -14.76
N TRP A 209 0.18 -0.22 -15.65
CA TRP A 209 0.82 1.04 -15.30
C TRP A 209 -0.12 1.98 -14.55
N ALA A 210 -1.35 2.13 -15.04
CA ALA A 210 -2.36 3.00 -14.43
C ALA A 210 -2.73 2.50 -13.02
N TRP A 211 -2.98 1.19 -12.88
CA TRP A 211 -3.36 0.57 -11.61
C TRP A 211 -2.24 0.65 -10.58
N LEU A 212 -0.99 0.34 -10.97
CA LEU A 212 0.16 0.44 -10.08
C LEU A 212 0.40 1.88 -9.61
N ASN A 213 0.22 2.89 -10.47
CA ASN A 213 0.29 4.28 -10.02
C ASN A 213 -0.79 4.57 -8.98
N VAL A 214 -2.01 4.08 -9.17
CA VAL A 214 -3.09 4.27 -8.18
C VAL A 214 -2.77 3.55 -6.87
N ASN A 215 -2.34 2.28 -6.92
CA ASN A 215 -2.04 1.47 -5.74
C ASN A 215 -0.88 2.04 -4.92
N THR A 216 0.15 2.58 -5.58
CA THR A 216 1.39 3.01 -4.91
C THR A 216 1.42 4.47 -4.47
N ARG A 217 0.61 5.36 -5.09
CA ARG A 217 0.74 6.82 -4.93
C ARG A 217 -0.49 7.55 -4.45
N THR A 218 -1.63 6.87 -4.34
CA THR A 218 -2.83 7.50 -3.75
C THR A 218 -2.77 7.49 -2.23
N VAL A 219 -3.34 8.53 -1.63
CA VAL A 219 -3.39 8.69 -0.17
C VAL A 219 -4.83 8.75 0.28
N SER A 220 -5.15 8.08 1.38
CA SER A 220 -6.48 8.13 1.99
C SER A 220 -6.85 9.55 2.40
N MET A 221 -8.06 9.98 2.04
CA MET A 221 -8.57 11.31 2.31
C MET A 221 -10.09 11.26 2.54
N PRO A 222 -10.66 12.03 3.49
CA PRO A 222 -12.10 11.98 3.79
C PRO A 222 -12.94 12.64 2.67
N LEU A 223 -13.19 11.89 1.60
CA LEU A 223 -14.04 12.32 0.47
C LEU A 223 -15.54 12.12 0.76
N GLY A 224 -15.88 11.40 1.83
CA GLY A 224 -17.27 11.11 2.18
C GLY A 224 -17.97 10.19 1.18
N LEU A 225 -17.21 9.34 0.49
CA LEU A 225 -17.72 8.34 -0.45
C LEU A 225 -18.10 7.06 0.31
N ALA A 226 -19.14 6.37 -0.15
CA ALA A 226 -19.60 5.12 0.44
C ALA A 226 -18.63 3.99 0.11
N GLU A 227 -18.34 3.11 1.07
CA GLU A 227 -17.62 1.86 0.81
C GLU A 227 -18.59 0.76 0.33
N PRO A 228 -18.16 -0.16 -0.55
CA PRO A 228 -18.91 -1.39 -0.83
C PRO A 228 -19.13 -2.20 0.45
N ILE A 229 -20.27 -2.90 0.55
CA ILE A 229 -20.65 -3.67 1.76
C ILE A 229 -19.65 -4.79 2.06
N ASP A 230 -19.10 -5.38 1.01
CA ASP A 230 -18.15 -6.50 1.03
C ASP A 230 -16.69 -6.05 1.00
N ALA A 231 -16.43 -4.74 1.06
CA ALA A 231 -15.07 -4.23 1.07
C ALA A 231 -14.35 -4.61 2.38
N LYS A 232 -13.30 -5.43 2.25
CA LYS A 232 -12.41 -5.80 3.37
C LYS A 232 -11.48 -4.66 3.79
N TRP A 233 -11.28 -3.68 2.91
CA TRP A 233 -10.38 -2.53 3.08
C TRP A 233 -11.04 -1.28 2.46
N PRO A 234 -10.68 -0.06 2.89
CA PRO A 234 -11.15 1.15 2.22
C PRO A 234 -10.71 1.17 0.75
N VAL A 235 -11.68 1.13 -0.16
CA VAL A 235 -11.44 1.17 -1.63
C VAL A 235 -11.98 2.46 -2.24
N ASN A 236 -12.77 3.20 -1.46
CA ASN A 236 -13.13 4.57 -1.73
C ASN A 236 -12.39 5.49 -0.76
N ASN A 237 -12.44 6.80 -1.03
CA ASN A 237 -11.81 7.82 -0.16
C ASN A 237 -10.28 7.85 -0.22
N HIS A 238 -9.71 7.83 -1.43
CA HIS A 238 -8.30 8.15 -1.67
C HIS A 238 -8.13 9.10 -2.86
N SER A 239 -6.95 9.69 -3.00
CA SER A 239 -6.67 10.72 -4.01
C SER A 239 -5.21 10.66 -4.45
N PHE A 240 -4.96 10.97 -5.71
CA PHE A 240 -3.65 11.47 -6.10
C PHE A 240 -3.48 12.88 -5.55
N ILE A 241 -2.36 13.09 -4.86
CA ILE A 241 -1.96 14.39 -4.32
C ILE A 241 -0.62 14.71 -4.97
N PRO A 242 -0.61 15.45 -6.09
CA PRO A 242 0.62 15.71 -6.82
C PRO A 242 1.70 16.32 -5.93
N LEU A 243 2.94 15.90 -6.12
CA LEU A 243 4.14 16.26 -5.36
C LEU A 243 4.23 15.62 -3.96
N LEU A 244 3.10 15.36 -3.28
CA LEU A 244 3.10 14.58 -2.04
C LEU A 244 3.52 13.13 -2.31
N ASP A 245 3.13 12.59 -3.46
CA ASP A 245 3.48 11.25 -3.94
C ASP A 245 4.97 11.08 -4.31
N MET A 246 5.75 12.14 -4.19
CA MET A 246 7.21 12.15 -4.39
C MET A 246 7.98 12.18 -3.06
N ILE A 247 7.30 12.23 -1.92
CA ILE A 247 7.92 12.14 -0.59
C ILE A 247 8.13 10.67 -0.25
N ASN A 248 9.37 10.27 0.00
CA ASN A 248 9.72 8.88 0.26
C ASN A 248 9.30 8.40 1.66
N HIS A 249 9.23 7.08 1.78
CA HIS A 249 8.87 6.37 3.00
C HIS A 249 10.05 6.25 3.97
N SER A 250 9.78 6.42 5.27
CA SER A 250 10.63 5.83 6.32
C SER A 250 9.78 5.41 7.52
N SER A 251 10.17 4.33 8.20
CA SER A 251 9.64 3.89 9.49
C SER A 251 10.41 4.48 10.67
N LEU A 252 11.51 5.19 10.44
CA LEU A 252 12.34 5.74 11.50
C LEU A 252 11.75 7.03 12.07
N SER A 253 11.28 6.96 13.32
CA SER A 253 10.70 8.10 14.03
C SER A 253 11.62 9.33 14.14
N SER A 254 12.94 9.12 14.04
CA SER A 254 13.93 10.19 14.09
C SER A 254 13.98 11.04 12.81
N VAL A 255 13.62 10.48 11.65
CA VAL A 255 13.74 11.17 10.36
C VAL A 255 12.40 11.61 9.79
N VAL A 256 11.32 10.89 10.11
CA VAL A 256 9.99 11.16 9.54
C VAL A 256 9.39 12.49 9.96
N CYS A 257 8.75 13.14 9.01
CA CYS A 257 7.81 14.23 9.24
C CYS A 257 6.47 13.67 9.77
N PRO A 258 5.66 14.50 10.47
CA PRO A 258 4.27 14.19 10.74
C PRO A 258 3.52 13.78 9.47
N LYS A 259 2.52 12.90 9.63
CA LYS A 259 1.67 12.48 8.52
C LYS A 259 1.00 13.71 7.86
N PRO A 260 0.75 13.67 6.54
CA PRO A 260 0.03 14.74 5.86
C PRO A 260 -1.31 15.01 6.54
N GLU A 261 -1.60 16.27 6.82
CA GLU A 261 -2.82 16.68 7.51
C GLU A 261 -3.81 17.35 6.54
N PRO A 262 -5.10 17.00 6.62
CA PRO A 262 -6.14 17.68 5.87
C PRO A 262 -6.43 19.06 6.46
N LEU A 263 -6.33 20.10 5.63
CA LEU A 263 -6.67 21.47 5.98
C LEU A 263 -7.93 21.95 5.24
N PRO A 264 -8.78 22.79 5.85
CA PRO A 264 -9.84 23.47 5.10
C PRO A 264 -9.24 24.31 3.97
N SER A 265 -9.75 24.16 2.75
CA SER A 265 -9.20 24.91 1.62
C SER A 265 -9.32 26.42 1.79
N SER A 266 -8.28 27.15 1.37
CA SER A 266 -8.28 28.63 1.37
C SER A 266 -9.48 29.22 0.60
N SER A 267 -9.99 28.49 -0.40
CA SER A 267 -11.19 28.81 -1.18
C SER A 267 -12.50 28.78 -0.37
N VAL A 268 -12.50 28.15 0.80
CA VAL A 268 -13.59 28.19 1.80
C VAL A 268 -13.53 29.54 2.55
N SER A 269 -13.60 30.65 1.80
CA SER A 269 -13.50 32.00 2.36
C SER A 269 -14.60 32.31 3.38
N LYS A 270 -14.20 32.66 4.61
CA LYS A 270 -14.74 33.64 5.60
C LYS A 270 -16.25 33.72 5.92
N ARG A 271 -17.17 33.11 5.17
CA ARG A 271 -18.62 33.14 5.42
C ARG A 271 -19.05 32.24 6.57
N VAL A 272 -18.42 31.07 6.72
CA VAL A 272 -18.67 30.17 7.86
C VAL A 272 -18.18 30.80 9.19
N ILE A 273 -17.18 31.68 9.12
CA ILE A 273 -16.62 32.39 10.29
C ILE A 273 -17.59 33.47 10.85
N LYS A 274 -18.54 33.98 10.04
CA LYS A 274 -19.51 34.98 10.54
C LYS A 274 -20.64 34.39 11.39
N THR A 275 -20.97 33.11 11.23
CA THR A 275 -22.05 32.45 11.99
C THR A 275 -21.56 31.76 13.27
N ALA A 276 -20.25 31.71 13.51
CA ALA A 276 -19.63 31.07 14.68
C ALA A 276 -19.06 32.05 15.73
N ARG A 277 -19.45 33.34 15.73
CA ARG A 277 -19.04 34.33 16.75
C ARG A 277 -19.88 34.26 18.03
N GLY A 278 -19.99 33.07 18.62
CA GLY A 278 -20.43 32.90 20.01
C GLY A 278 -19.20 32.74 20.91
N PRO A 279 -19.13 33.42 22.07
CA PRO A 279 -17.99 33.24 22.98
C PRO A 279 -18.02 31.81 23.53
N GLY A 280 -16.95 31.04 23.30
CA GLY A 280 -16.73 29.72 23.90
C GLY A 280 -16.79 28.49 22.98
N ARG A 281 -17.03 28.63 21.66
CA ARG A 281 -16.90 27.49 20.71
C ARG A 281 -15.55 27.51 20.00
N GLN A 282 -14.73 26.50 20.25
CA GLN A 282 -13.56 26.20 19.40
C GLN A 282 -14.01 26.09 17.94
N LEU A 283 -13.25 26.74 17.04
CA LEU A 283 -13.43 26.63 15.59
C LEU A 283 -13.01 25.20 15.15
N ASN A 284 -13.92 24.24 15.30
CA ASN A 284 -13.83 23.01 14.52
C ASN A 284 -14.20 23.39 13.09
N ALA A 285 -13.20 23.79 12.30
CA ALA A 285 -13.39 24.05 10.89
C ALA A 285 -13.80 22.72 10.23
N HIS A 286 -15.10 22.54 10.01
CA HIS A 286 -15.62 21.34 9.36
C HIS A 286 -14.96 21.17 7.99
N LEU A 287 -14.27 20.04 7.79
CA LEU A 287 -13.72 19.66 6.49
C LEU A 287 -14.89 19.42 5.53
N ILE A 288 -14.82 20.05 4.35
CA ILE A 288 -15.83 19.91 3.31
C ILE A 288 -15.23 19.05 2.20
N PRO A 289 -15.83 17.89 1.86
CA PRO A 289 -15.34 17.04 0.78
C PRO A 289 -15.09 17.81 -0.53
N GLY A 290 -13.93 17.57 -1.14
CA GLY A 290 -13.48 18.26 -2.36
C GLY A 290 -13.05 19.72 -2.14
N LYS A 291 -12.92 20.17 -0.88
CA LYS A 291 -12.34 21.47 -0.48
C LYS A 291 -11.37 21.29 0.69
N ILE A 292 -10.54 20.27 0.60
CA ILE A 292 -9.55 19.89 1.60
C ILE A 292 -8.18 20.02 0.95
N ASP A 293 -7.40 20.99 1.42
CA ASP A 293 -5.99 21.11 1.07
C ASP A 293 -5.20 20.06 1.87
N GLN A 294 -4.03 19.65 1.40
CA GLN A 294 -3.16 18.69 2.09
C GLN A 294 -1.86 19.36 2.48
N ALA A 295 -1.49 19.25 3.76
CA ALA A 295 -0.29 19.90 4.27
C ALA A 295 0.69 18.91 4.88
N VAL A 296 1.97 19.15 4.65
CA VAL A 296 3.08 18.50 5.35
C VAL A 296 3.77 19.55 6.20
N PHE A 297 3.99 19.23 7.46
CA PHE A 297 4.68 20.08 8.42
C PHE A 297 6.06 19.51 8.73
N ALA A 298 7.00 20.38 9.07
CA ALA A 298 8.29 19.94 9.61
C ALA A 298 8.12 19.25 10.97
N PRO A 299 8.95 18.24 11.29
CA PRO A 299 8.92 17.60 12.60
C PRO A 299 9.32 18.59 13.69
N LEU A 300 9.09 18.23 14.97
CA LEU A 300 9.41 19.10 16.11
C LEU A 300 10.90 19.46 16.22
N ARG A 301 11.78 18.70 15.56
CA ARG A 301 13.22 19.00 15.47
C ARG A 301 13.57 20.00 14.34
N GLY A 302 12.61 20.37 13.49
CA GLY A 302 12.88 21.10 12.25
C GLY A 302 13.49 20.19 11.17
N LEU A 303 13.96 20.79 10.07
CA LEU A 303 14.77 20.09 9.06
C LEU A 303 15.99 20.94 8.72
N GLU A 304 17.12 20.30 8.48
CA GLU A 304 18.35 20.97 8.05
C GLU A 304 18.40 21.13 6.53
N ALA A 305 19.13 22.14 6.04
CA ALA A 305 19.30 22.33 4.60
C ALA A 305 19.93 21.09 3.93
N GLY A 306 19.31 20.61 2.86
CA GLY A 306 19.71 19.39 2.16
C GLY A 306 19.12 18.10 2.74
N GLU A 307 18.33 18.17 3.80
CA GLU A 307 17.64 17.01 4.36
C GLU A 307 16.44 16.58 3.50
N GLU A 308 16.22 15.27 3.41
CA GLU A 308 15.06 14.70 2.72
C GLU A 308 13.81 14.79 3.60
N VAL A 309 12.72 15.26 3.01
CA VAL A 309 11.38 15.18 3.60
C VAL A 309 10.90 13.75 3.38
N MET A 310 10.64 13.04 4.48
CA MET A 310 10.13 11.66 4.47
C MET A 310 8.93 11.55 5.41
N PHE A 311 8.00 10.63 5.17
CA PHE A 311 6.99 10.27 6.17
C PHE A 311 6.65 8.77 6.13
N MET A 312 6.11 8.26 7.23
CA MET A 312 5.69 6.87 7.31
C MET A 312 4.33 6.68 6.60
N TYR A 313 4.35 6.01 5.45
CA TYR A 313 3.13 5.67 4.68
C TYR A 313 2.14 4.87 5.55
N GLY A 314 2.66 3.89 6.28
CA GLY A 314 1.97 3.08 7.26
C GLY A 314 2.96 2.18 8.00
N PRO A 315 2.53 1.52 9.09
CA PRO A 315 3.35 0.53 9.79
C PRO A 315 3.40 -0.76 8.96
N HIS A 316 4.24 -0.76 7.93
CA HIS A 316 4.32 -1.82 6.93
C HIS A 316 5.63 -2.61 7.09
N SER A 317 5.56 -3.93 6.94
CA SER A 317 6.75 -4.78 6.85
C SER A 317 7.44 -4.64 5.50
N ASN A 318 8.69 -5.09 5.38
CA ASN A 318 9.38 -5.05 4.10
C ASN A 318 8.70 -5.93 3.06
N ALA A 319 8.15 -7.07 3.44
CA ALA A 319 7.36 -7.91 2.53
C ALA A 319 6.15 -7.16 1.95
N LEU A 320 5.44 -6.39 2.79
CA LEU A 320 4.32 -5.57 2.33
C LEU A 320 4.79 -4.38 1.48
N LEU A 321 5.82 -3.65 1.92
CA LEU A 321 6.40 -2.54 1.14
C LEU A 321 6.85 -3.00 -0.24
N PHE A 322 7.46 -4.18 -0.31
CA PHE A 322 7.93 -4.77 -1.55
C PHE A 322 6.77 -5.17 -2.45
N ALA A 323 5.80 -5.92 -1.93
CA ALA A 323 4.65 -6.39 -2.72
C ALA A 323 3.75 -5.25 -3.21
N GLU A 324 3.50 -4.24 -2.36
CA GLU A 324 2.56 -3.14 -2.64
C GLU A 324 3.21 -1.95 -3.36
N TYR A 325 4.47 -1.63 -3.05
CA TYR A 325 5.15 -0.42 -3.51
C TYR A 325 6.44 -0.67 -4.30
N GLY A 326 6.95 -1.91 -4.33
CA GLY A 326 8.14 -2.28 -5.10
C GLY A 326 9.48 -1.91 -4.47
N PHE A 327 9.54 -1.67 -3.15
CA PHE A 327 10.80 -1.38 -2.46
C PHE A 327 10.84 -1.96 -1.03
N THR A 328 12.01 -1.99 -0.42
CA THR A 328 12.23 -2.32 1.01
C THR A 328 12.99 -1.19 1.69
N GLU A 329 12.83 -1.04 3.01
CA GLU A 329 13.63 -0.10 3.82
C GLU A 329 14.97 -0.69 4.24
N VAL A 330 15.06 -2.01 4.33
CA VAL A 330 16.32 -2.73 4.60
C VAL A 330 17.05 -2.93 3.27
N ASP A 331 18.34 -2.62 3.24
CA ASP A 331 19.25 -3.19 2.25
C ASP A 331 19.93 -4.46 2.79
N ASP A 332 20.72 -5.13 1.97
CA ASP A 332 21.46 -6.34 2.38
C ASP A 332 22.66 -6.06 3.31
N THR A 333 22.75 -4.86 3.90
CA THR A 333 23.81 -4.47 4.85
C THR A 333 23.30 -3.86 6.15
N SER A 334 22.03 -3.43 6.18
CA SER A 334 21.41 -2.77 7.32
C SER A 334 21.12 -3.76 8.46
N ASP A 335 21.12 -3.24 9.69
CA ASP A 335 20.79 -4.02 10.89
C ASP A 335 19.26 -4.21 10.99
N PRO A 336 18.74 -5.45 10.91
CA PRO A 336 17.31 -5.73 10.99
C PRO A 336 16.65 -5.23 12.29
N LEU A 337 17.42 -5.10 13.38
CA LEU A 337 16.92 -4.65 14.69
C LEU A 337 16.43 -3.21 14.68
N GLN A 338 16.87 -2.40 13.72
CA GLN A 338 16.51 -1.00 13.72
C GLN A 338 15.06 -0.77 13.28
N TRP A 339 14.46 -1.71 12.53
CA TRP A 339 13.18 -1.46 11.86
C TRP A 339 11.98 -1.97 12.67
N PRO A 340 11.02 -1.09 13.00
CA PRO A 340 9.99 -1.40 13.98
C PRO A 340 8.84 -2.25 13.43
N ASN A 341 8.65 -2.28 12.10
CA ASN A 341 7.42 -2.75 11.47
C ASN A 341 7.55 -4.10 10.73
N GLY A 342 8.69 -4.78 10.84
CA GLY A 342 8.90 -6.09 10.20
C GLY A 342 7.89 -7.14 10.67
N ASP A 343 7.39 -7.95 9.73
CA ASP A 343 6.51 -9.09 10.01
C ASP A 343 6.73 -10.24 9.01
N ILE A 344 6.32 -11.43 9.42
CA ILE A 344 6.28 -12.64 8.58
C ILE A 344 4.86 -13.18 8.63
N ASP A 345 4.26 -13.44 7.47
CA ASP A 345 2.98 -14.14 7.38
C ASP A 345 3.22 -15.64 7.42
N VAL A 346 2.92 -16.27 8.56
CA VAL A 346 3.15 -17.71 8.77
C VAL A 346 1.92 -18.56 8.49
N SER A 347 0.92 -18.01 7.78
CA SER A 347 -0.30 -18.73 7.43
C SER A 347 -0.06 -20.07 6.69
N PRO A 348 0.89 -20.21 5.74
CA PRO A 348 1.17 -21.50 5.08
C PRO A 348 1.47 -22.63 6.07
N TRP A 349 2.36 -22.37 7.02
CA TRP A 349 2.76 -23.36 8.02
C TRP A 349 1.65 -23.63 9.03
N VAL A 350 0.85 -22.61 9.38
CA VAL A 350 -0.32 -22.78 10.25
C VAL A 350 -1.39 -23.65 9.58
N TYR A 351 -1.68 -23.42 8.30
CA TYR A 351 -2.69 -24.21 7.58
C TYR A 351 -2.27 -25.67 7.44
N LYS A 352 -1.00 -25.94 7.15
CA LYS A 352 -0.47 -27.31 7.17
C LYS A 352 -0.63 -27.97 8.54
N LEU A 353 -0.28 -27.27 9.62
CA LEU A 353 -0.49 -27.78 10.98
C LEU A 353 -1.97 -27.96 11.33
N TRP A 354 -2.85 -27.14 10.78
CA TRP A 354 -4.30 -27.22 10.99
C TRP A 354 -4.86 -28.49 10.35
N GLU A 355 -4.47 -28.76 9.10
CA GLU A 355 -4.85 -29.96 8.35
C GLU A 355 -4.31 -31.23 9.01
N ASP A 356 -3.02 -31.26 9.37
CA ASP A 356 -2.38 -32.42 10.00
C ASP A 356 -2.82 -32.62 11.47
N GLY A 357 -3.17 -31.54 12.15
CA GLY A 357 -3.37 -31.46 13.61
C GLY A 357 -4.81 -31.65 14.08
N GLY A 358 -5.74 -32.01 13.19
CA GLY A 358 -7.15 -32.19 13.53
C GLY A 358 -7.89 -30.87 13.77
N GLY A 359 -7.53 -29.82 13.03
CA GLY A 359 -8.36 -28.63 12.90
C GLY A 359 -9.71 -28.99 12.29
N THR A 360 -10.78 -28.35 12.76
CA THR A 360 -12.14 -28.59 12.27
C THR A 360 -12.77 -27.27 11.81
N ASP A 361 -13.83 -27.36 11.02
CA ASP A 361 -14.57 -26.18 10.57
C ASP A 361 -15.18 -25.43 11.75
N GLU A 362 -15.68 -26.11 12.79
CA GLU A 362 -16.24 -25.45 13.97
C GLU A 362 -15.18 -24.63 14.74
N LYS A 363 -13.96 -25.16 14.85
CA LYS A 363 -12.83 -24.43 15.46
C LYS A 363 -12.46 -23.20 14.64
N ARG A 364 -12.51 -23.32 13.31
CA ARG A 364 -12.22 -22.23 12.39
C ARG A 364 -13.30 -21.16 12.46
N ASP A 365 -14.57 -21.53 12.43
CA ASP A 365 -15.70 -20.61 12.50
C ASP A 365 -15.61 -19.71 13.75
N VAL A 366 -15.23 -20.28 14.91
CA VAL A 366 -15.04 -19.49 16.14
C VAL A 366 -13.88 -18.49 16.03
N LEU A 367 -12.81 -18.84 15.30
CA LEU A 367 -11.69 -17.91 15.01
C LEU A 367 -12.09 -16.84 14.00
N ASP A 368 -12.85 -17.20 12.96
CA ASP A 368 -13.39 -16.29 11.95
C ASP A 368 -14.36 -15.28 12.61
N ASP A 369 -15.30 -15.75 13.45
CA ASP A 369 -16.23 -14.91 14.22
C ASP A 369 -15.51 -13.95 15.18
N ALA A 370 -14.33 -14.33 15.66
CA ALA A 370 -13.48 -13.49 16.51
C ALA A 370 -12.55 -12.55 15.71
N GLY A 371 -12.49 -12.68 14.38
CA GLY A 371 -11.57 -11.93 13.53
C GLY A 371 -10.10 -12.27 13.78
N LEU A 372 -9.81 -13.54 14.10
CA LEU A 372 -8.45 -14.03 14.41
C LEU A 372 -7.93 -15.02 13.36
N TRP A 373 -8.81 -15.68 12.60
CA TRP A 373 -8.40 -16.52 11.48
C TRP A 373 -7.71 -15.70 10.39
N GLY A 374 -6.66 -16.25 9.78
CA GLY A 374 -5.84 -15.55 8.78
C GLY A 374 -4.93 -14.43 9.34
N HIS A 375 -4.95 -14.16 10.64
CA HIS A 375 -4.06 -13.19 11.29
C HIS A 375 -2.83 -13.86 11.93
N ASN A 376 -2.18 -14.74 11.18
CA ASN A 376 -1.08 -15.57 11.65
C ASN A 376 0.28 -14.92 11.32
N LYS A 377 0.77 -14.07 12.21
CA LYS A 377 2.03 -13.34 12.00
C LYS A 377 3.07 -13.54 13.08
N LEU A 378 4.35 -13.51 12.69
CA LEU A 378 5.47 -13.18 13.58
C LEU A 378 5.83 -11.70 13.36
N LEU A 379 6.14 -10.98 14.43
CA LEU A 379 6.34 -9.52 14.42
C LEU A 379 7.72 -9.19 14.98
N SER A 380 8.40 -8.18 14.42
CA SER A 380 9.66 -7.65 14.97
C SER A 380 9.48 -6.90 16.30
N ASN A 381 8.35 -6.19 16.47
CA ASN A 381 7.97 -5.44 17.67
C ASN A 381 9.12 -4.55 18.23
N SER A 382 9.70 -3.69 17.39
CA SER A 382 10.80 -2.79 17.76
C SER A 382 12.05 -3.51 18.29
N GLY A 383 12.39 -4.67 17.71
CA GLY A 383 13.59 -5.43 18.04
C GLY A 383 13.40 -6.52 19.11
N GLU A 384 12.17 -6.76 19.57
CA GLU A 384 11.81 -7.92 20.40
C GLU A 384 10.83 -8.83 19.66
N PRO A 385 11.31 -9.74 18.79
CA PRO A 385 10.42 -10.56 17.97
C PRO A 385 9.41 -11.37 18.78
N GLN A 386 8.13 -11.31 18.39
CA GLN A 386 7.01 -11.94 19.09
C GLN A 386 5.95 -12.50 18.13
N PRO A 387 5.24 -13.57 18.50
CA PRO A 387 4.08 -14.01 17.75
C PRO A 387 2.91 -13.04 17.95
N SER A 388 2.11 -12.85 16.90
CA SER A 388 0.85 -12.11 17.00
C SER A 388 -0.17 -12.82 17.89
N ILE A 389 -1.11 -12.03 18.42
CA ILE A 389 -2.25 -12.56 19.19
C ILE A 389 -3.09 -13.52 18.35
N GLY A 390 -3.28 -13.21 17.06
CA GLY A 390 -4.01 -14.07 16.12
C GLY A 390 -3.34 -15.45 16.05
N LEU A 391 -2.04 -15.50 15.76
CA LEU A 391 -1.27 -16.74 15.72
C LEU A 391 -1.40 -17.56 17.01
N MET A 392 -1.16 -16.94 18.17
CA MET A 392 -1.22 -17.67 19.45
C MET A 392 -2.62 -18.19 19.78
N SER A 393 -3.67 -17.42 19.44
CA SER A 393 -5.06 -17.84 19.61
C SER A 393 -5.40 -19.00 18.70
N THR A 394 -5.02 -18.93 17.42
CA THR A 394 -5.19 -20.02 16.44
C THR A 394 -4.55 -21.31 16.92
N LEU A 395 -3.29 -21.25 17.37
CA LEU A 395 -2.59 -22.43 17.89
C LEU A 395 -3.24 -22.99 19.16
N CYS A 396 -3.71 -22.13 20.08
CA CYS A 396 -4.42 -22.59 21.26
C CYS A 396 -5.75 -23.27 20.91
N VAL A 397 -6.49 -22.76 19.93
CA VAL A 397 -7.73 -23.39 19.45
C VAL A 397 -7.44 -24.75 18.80
N LEU A 398 -6.41 -24.82 17.95
CA LEU A 398 -5.99 -26.07 17.31
C LEU A 398 -5.74 -27.17 18.35
N TYR A 399 -4.96 -26.88 19.39
CA TYR A 399 -4.60 -27.83 20.45
C TYR A 399 -5.58 -27.93 21.63
N SER A 400 -6.74 -27.28 21.54
CA SER A 400 -7.81 -27.48 22.53
C SER A 400 -8.55 -28.80 22.26
N SER A 401 -8.99 -29.46 23.33
CA SER A 401 -9.79 -30.68 23.23
C SER A 401 -11.10 -30.40 22.48
N LEU A 402 -11.60 -31.37 21.71
CA LEU A 402 -12.91 -31.29 21.04
C LEU A 402 -14.06 -31.10 22.04
N GLU A 403 -13.89 -31.53 23.28
CA GLU A 403 -14.87 -31.34 24.36
C GLU A 403 -14.81 -29.93 24.98
N SER A 404 -13.80 -29.12 24.62
CA SER A 404 -13.67 -27.76 25.13
C SER A 404 -14.68 -26.86 24.42
N ASN A 405 -15.57 -26.23 25.18
CA ASN A 405 -16.48 -25.21 24.65
C ASN A 405 -15.71 -23.91 24.39
N ILE A 406 -15.04 -23.82 23.24
CA ILE A 406 -14.31 -22.62 22.81
C ILE A 406 -15.33 -21.63 22.26
N THR A 407 -15.39 -20.46 22.87
CA THR A 407 -16.28 -19.37 22.45
C THR A 407 -15.47 -18.15 22.07
N VAL A 408 -16.10 -17.18 21.40
CA VAL A 408 -15.48 -15.87 21.14
C VAL A 408 -15.02 -15.20 22.45
N ASP A 409 -15.73 -15.40 23.56
CA ASP A 409 -15.31 -14.88 24.88
C ASP A 409 -14.05 -15.57 25.41
N THR A 410 -13.91 -16.88 25.20
CA THR A 410 -12.68 -17.63 25.50
C THR A 410 -11.48 -17.03 24.75
N LEU A 411 -11.67 -16.65 23.48
CA LEU A 411 -10.63 -16.03 22.64
C LEU A 411 -10.29 -14.61 23.11
N ARG A 412 -11.31 -13.81 23.47
CA ARG A 412 -11.11 -12.45 24.00
C ARG A 412 -10.38 -12.44 25.33
N THR A 413 -10.76 -13.36 26.23
CA THR A 413 -10.16 -13.48 27.57
C THR A 413 -8.87 -14.30 27.58
N ARG A 414 -8.57 -15.02 26.50
CA ARG A 414 -7.37 -15.87 26.32
C ARG A 414 -7.25 -16.93 27.42
N THR A 415 -8.38 -17.44 27.87
CA THR A 415 -8.50 -18.38 28.99
C THR A 415 -8.30 -19.82 28.52
N PHE A 416 -7.04 -20.17 28.20
CA PHE A 416 -6.66 -21.52 27.80
C PHE A 416 -5.98 -22.29 28.94
N SER A 417 -6.15 -23.61 28.93
CA SER A 417 -5.47 -24.50 29.87
C SER A 417 -3.94 -24.42 29.72
N ARG A 418 -3.21 -24.70 30.80
CA ARG A 418 -1.73 -24.73 30.76
C ARG A 418 -1.20 -25.74 29.74
N THR A 419 -1.83 -26.90 29.61
CA THR A 419 -1.43 -27.94 28.66
C THR A 419 -1.63 -27.47 27.21
N THR A 420 -2.76 -26.83 26.90
CA THR A 420 -3.03 -26.20 25.60
C THR A 420 -1.98 -25.14 25.26
N LYS A 421 -1.69 -24.23 26.20
CA LYS A 421 -0.66 -23.19 25.99
C LYS A 421 0.72 -23.78 25.74
N MET A 422 1.09 -24.84 26.47
CA MET A 422 2.37 -25.53 26.24
C MET A 422 2.42 -26.23 24.88
N ALA A 423 1.31 -26.84 24.43
CA ALA A 423 1.23 -27.43 23.10
C ALA A 423 1.33 -26.37 21.99
N ALA A 424 0.62 -25.25 22.14
CA ALA A 424 0.70 -24.10 21.23
C ALA A 424 2.13 -23.53 21.15
N ARG A 425 2.84 -23.40 22.28
CA ARG A 425 4.25 -22.96 22.28
C ARG A 425 5.17 -23.91 21.53
N ARG A 426 4.99 -25.24 21.67
CA ARG A 426 5.78 -26.20 20.89
C ARG A 426 5.47 -26.11 19.39
N ALA A 427 4.20 -25.87 19.04
CA ALA A 427 3.82 -25.67 17.65
C ALA A 427 4.42 -24.39 17.06
N LEU A 428 4.46 -23.30 17.85
CA LEU A 428 5.13 -22.06 17.48
C LEU A 428 6.63 -22.29 17.21
N ALA A 429 7.34 -23.04 18.05
CA ALA A 429 8.73 -23.38 17.80
C ALA A 429 8.91 -24.11 16.47
N ARG A 430 8.08 -25.12 16.17
CA ARG A 430 8.11 -25.83 14.88
C ARG A 430 7.80 -24.94 13.68
N ILE A 431 6.92 -23.95 13.82
CA ILE A 431 6.67 -22.95 12.76
C ILE A 431 7.94 -22.15 12.53
N CYS A 432 8.59 -21.66 13.59
CA CYS A 432 9.82 -20.89 13.46
C CYS A 432 10.94 -21.72 12.82
N GLU A 433 11.11 -22.99 13.22
CA GLU A 433 12.05 -23.93 12.59
C GLU A 433 11.75 -24.12 11.10
N ALA A 434 10.48 -24.27 10.73
CA ALA A 434 10.09 -24.45 9.34
C ALA A 434 10.31 -23.19 8.48
N VAL A 435 10.05 -22.00 9.02
CA VAL A 435 10.38 -20.71 8.38
C VAL A 435 11.90 -20.58 8.18
N LEU A 436 12.70 -21.00 9.16
CA LEU A 436 14.17 -20.96 9.05
C LEU A 436 14.72 -21.97 8.04
N SER A 437 14.08 -23.12 7.90
CA SER A 437 14.39 -24.08 6.84
C SER A 437 14.07 -23.49 5.46
N ASP A 438 12.87 -22.93 5.29
CA ASP A 438 12.45 -22.28 4.04
C ASP A 438 13.41 -21.15 3.64
N ALA A 439 13.78 -20.28 4.59
CA ALA A 439 14.73 -19.20 4.35
C ALA A 439 16.14 -19.70 3.98
N ALA A 440 16.54 -20.89 4.43
CA ALA A 440 17.81 -21.50 4.06
C ALA A 440 17.77 -22.06 2.63
N ASP A 441 16.69 -22.75 2.27
CA ASP A 441 16.47 -23.29 0.92
C ASP A 441 16.41 -22.15 -0.10
N VAL A 442 15.61 -21.12 0.19
CA VAL A 442 15.51 -19.90 -0.63
C VAL A 442 16.87 -19.21 -0.81
N ARG A 443 17.70 -19.15 0.24
CA ARG A 443 19.03 -18.55 0.13
C ARG A 443 19.90 -19.33 -0.86
N GLU A 444 19.86 -20.66 -0.82
CA GLU A 444 20.62 -21.49 -1.75
C GLU A 444 20.19 -21.20 -3.19
N ASP A 445 18.87 -21.26 -3.46
CA ASP A 445 18.31 -20.96 -4.78
C ASP A 445 18.66 -19.53 -5.26
N LEU A 446 18.60 -18.54 -4.36
CA LEU A 446 18.94 -17.15 -4.67
C LEU A 446 20.41 -16.98 -5.07
N GLU A 447 21.32 -17.70 -4.42
CA GLU A 447 22.75 -17.66 -4.75
C GLU A 447 23.07 -18.36 -6.08
N GLU A 448 22.22 -19.28 -6.56
CA GLU A 448 22.35 -19.86 -7.91
C GLU A 448 21.95 -18.86 -9.00
N ILE A 449 20.88 -18.09 -8.79
CA ILE A 449 20.37 -17.14 -9.80
C ILE A 449 21.06 -15.77 -9.76
N ALA A 450 21.63 -15.37 -8.62
CA ALA A 450 22.22 -14.05 -8.43
C ALA A 450 23.36 -13.74 -9.43
N PRO A 451 24.28 -14.68 -9.75
CA PRO A 451 25.31 -14.46 -10.77
C PRO A 451 24.74 -14.18 -12.17
N LEU A 452 23.55 -14.72 -12.49
CA LEU A 452 22.89 -14.52 -13.77
C LEU A 452 22.38 -13.09 -13.98
N ALA A 453 22.33 -12.28 -12.91
CA ALA A 453 22.04 -10.85 -13.01
C ALA A 453 23.12 -10.09 -13.81
N GLY A 454 24.36 -10.59 -13.82
CA GLY A 454 25.47 -9.97 -14.53
C GLY A 454 25.64 -8.49 -14.20
N ASP A 455 25.72 -7.67 -15.25
CA ASP A 455 25.88 -6.22 -15.13
C ASP A 455 24.58 -5.41 -15.04
N ASP A 456 23.43 -6.08 -15.04
CA ASP A 456 22.13 -5.43 -15.00
C ASP A 456 21.86 -4.82 -13.61
N ALA A 457 21.68 -3.51 -13.57
CA ALA A 457 21.48 -2.78 -12.33
C ALA A 457 20.14 -3.12 -11.65
N ALA A 458 19.08 -3.37 -12.44
CA ALA A 458 17.77 -3.70 -11.90
C ALA A 458 17.77 -5.12 -11.32
N LYS A 459 18.35 -6.08 -12.03
CA LYS A 459 18.49 -7.46 -11.54
C LYS A 459 19.32 -7.53 -10.26
N ARG A 460 20.46 -6.83 -10.21
CA ARG A 460 21.27 -6.75 -8.98
C ARG A 460 20.54 -6.11 -7.82
N GLN A 461 19.76 -5.06 -8.08
CA GLN A 461 18.95 -4.43 -7.03
C GLN A 461 17.87 -5.40 -6.52
N ALA A 462 17.20 -6.12 -7.41
CA ALA A 462 16.20 -7.11 -7.05
C ALA A 462 16.79 -8.24 -6.19
N VAL A 463 17.99 -8.75 -6.52
CA VAL A 463 18.72 -9.72 -5.68
C VAL A 463 19.01 -9.16 -4.29
N ARG A 464 19.47 -7.90 -4.19
CA ARG A 464 19.71 -7.26 -2.88
C ARG A 464 18.42 -7.15 -2.06
N THR A 465 17.32 -6.75 -2.70
CA THR A 465 16.00 -6.69 -2.07
C THR A 465 15.57 -8.07 -1.56
N SER A 466 15.71 -9.13 -2.36
CA SER A 466 15.41 -10.50 -1.93
C SER A 466 16.26 -10.94 -0.74
N ARG A 467 17.56 -10.64 -0.73
CA ARG A 467 18.45 -10.91 0.42
C ARG A 467 18.02 -10.15 1.68
N ALA A 468 17.57 -8.91 1.54
CA ALA A 468 17.10 -8.09 2.66
C ALA A 468 15.82 -8.67 3.29
N LEU A 469 14.85 -9.10 2.46
CA LEU A 469 13.64 -9.78 2.91
C LEU A 469 13.96 -11.05 3.70
N LEU A 470 14.87 -11.90 3.20
CA LEU A 470 15.28 -13.13 3.88
C LEU A 470 15.93 -12.88 5.24
N ARG A 471 16.75 -11.83 5.34
CA ARG A 471 17.38 -11.47 6.62
C ARG A 471 16.36 -11.03 7.66
N GLU A 472 15.35 -10.26 7.26
CA GLU A 472 14.24 -9.89 8.15
C GLU A 472 13.51 -11.14 8.65
N GLU A 473 13.18 -12.07 7.75
CA GLU A 473 12.49 -13.31 8.10
C GLU A 473 13.30 -14.18 9.08
N GLU A 474 14.58 -14.39 8.77
CA GLU A 474 15.47 -15.15 9.66
C GLU A 474 15.59 -14.49 11.04
N HIS A 475 15.73 -13.17 11.08
CA HIS A 475 15.89 -12.42 12.32
C HIS A 475 14.67 -12.58 13.23
N ILE A 476 13.48 -12.33 12.67
CA ILE A 476 12.22 -12.42 13.41
C ILE A 476 11.97 -13.87 13.86
N ALA A 477 12.13 -14.85 12.98
CA ALA A 477 11.90 -16.26 13.30
C ALA A 477 12.88 -16.80 14.35
N LYS A 478 14.19 -16.48 14.25
CA LYS A 478 15.19 -16.82 15.27
C LYS A 478 14.86 -16.19 16.62
N GLY A 479 14.50 -14.90 16.63
CA GLY A 479 14.16 -14.19 17.86
C GLY A 479 12.96 -14.81 18.59
N VAL A 480 11.91 -15.18 17.85
CA VAL A 480 10.74 -15.86 18.44
C VAL A 480 11.09 -17.27 18.90
N LEU A 481 11.89 -18.02 18.14
CA LEU A 481 12.32 -19.36 18.54
C LEU A 481 13.11 -19.32 19.85
N GLU A 482 14.09 -18.44 19.95
CA GLU A 482 14.87 -18.26 21.18
C GLU A 482 14.00 -17.85 22.38
N LEU A 483 13.02 -16.96 22.16
CA LEU A 483 12.05 -16.58 23.19
C LEU A 483 11.28 -17.80 23.70
N VAL A 484 10.86 -18.69 22.79
CA VAL A 484 10.12 -19.90 23.14
C VAL A 484 11.01 -20.88 23.92
N GLU A 485 12.22 -21.15 23.44
CA GLU A 485 13.18 -22.09 24.02
C GLU A 485 13.66 -21.67 25.41
N LYS A 486 13.93 -20.37 25.60
CA LYS A 486 14.31 -19.79 26.90
C LYS A 486 13.14 -19.74 27.90
N GLY A 487 11.94 -20.14 27.49
CA GLY A 487 10.74 -20.05 28.33
C GLY A 487 10.30 -18.62 28.59
N GLY A 488 10.65 -17.68 27.70
CA GLY A 488 10.29 -16.27 27.81
C GLY A 488 8.78 -16.05 27.80
N SER A 489 8.34 -14.98 28.46
CA SER A 489 6.93 -14.59 28.47
C SER A 489 6.52 -14.15 27.06
N ILE A 490 5.42 -14.69 26.54
CA ILE A 490 4.78 -14.17 25.34
C ILE A 490 3.71 -13.22 25.86
N PRO A 491 3.79 -11.90 25.58
CA PRO A 491 2.83 -10.96 26.11
C PRO A 491 1.40 -11.40 25.85
N SER A 492 0.64 -11.49 26.94
CA SER A 492 -0.75 -11.97 26.96
C SER A 492 -0.99 -13.48 26.77
N PHE A 493 0.03 -14.36 26.81
CA PHE A 493 -0.12 -15.82 26.73
C PHE A 493 0.67 -16.61 27.77
#